data_AF-A0A1I6B2U5-F1
#
_entry.id   AF-A0A1I6B2U5-F1
#
_cell.length_a   1.000
_cell.length_b   1.000
_cell.length_c   1.000
_cell.angle_alpha   90.00
_cell.angle_beta   90.00
_cell.angle_gamma   90.00
#
_symmetry.space_group_name_H-M   'P 1'
#
loop_
_entity.id
_entity.type
_entity.pdbx_description
1 polymer ?
#
loop_
_entity_poly.entity_id
_entity_poly.type
_entity_poly.pdbx_seq_one_letter_code
_entity_poly.pdbx_strand_id
1 'polypeptide(L)'
;MRKVRGKPLSVLAILATTFVTTLGLTTEPALAQPPGQGSMNAAFARSAAESDVPRDLLVAVGYGETHLDGHQGMPSSDNGYGVMHLVSNPTRHTLEQAAQLTGESVEALKKETPANIRGGAAVLRALADGLGLDRADRQRVEAWYPVVAAYSGAADDRVARLYADTVYELLATGLQTRTVDGELVSLPARPVQPQRGRFDAVPSLDDTSADVTTQGLDYPHSRWLPAHPNNYRSGRTARIDRVVIHVTQGSYAGTLSWFQNPSSGVSTHYVIRSADGEITQMVRDADTAYHVRSYNPRSLGIEHEGFVNNPSWFTDSMYRASAALTRWLCDRHGIPKTRQFIVGHNEVPGNDHTDPGPHWNWAYYMQLVNGGGSAQVFTGSSADFNGDGRDDVVTFTQNNLADVYVAL
;
A
#
# COMPACT_ATOMS: atom_id res chain seq x y z
N MET A 1 2.95 95.91 -17.65
CA MET A 1 1.68 96.16 -18.39
C MET A 1 1.58 95.23 -19.59
N ARG A 2 0.35 94.94 -20.00
CA ARG A 2 -0.16 93.77 -20.76
C ARG A 2 0.49 93.45 -22.12
N LYS A 3 0.75 92.13 -22.28
CA LYS A 3 0.43 91.19 -23.38
C LYS A 3 0.37 91.71 -24.82
N VAL A 4 1.19 91.12 -25.69
CA VAL A 4 0.90 90.97 -27.13
C VAL A 4 1.55 89.69 -27.72
N ARG A 5 0.78 88.98 -28.58
CA ARG A 5 1.12 87.98 -29.64
C ARG A 5 1.52 86.56 -29.17
N GLY A 6 1.18 85.48 -29.88
CA GLY A 6 0.55 85.26 -31.18
C GLY A 6 0.35 83.74 -31.44
N LYS A 7 -0.53 83.41 -32.39
CA LYS A 7 -1.02 82.09 -32.88
C LYS A 7 0.10 81.12 -33.37
N PRO A 8 -0.20 79.97 -34.04
CA PRO A 8 -1.06 78.80 -33.73
C PRO A 8 -0.27 77.45 -33.90
N LEU A 9 -0.98 76.31 -33.80
CA LEU A 9 -0.50 74.94 -34.02
C LEU A 9 0.26 74.72 -35.33
N SER A 10 1.36 73.96 -35.23
CA SER A 10 1.88 73.07 -36.29
C SER A 10 2.45 71.81 -35.66
N VAL A 11 2.01 70.66 -36.18
CA VAL A 11 2.42 69.30 -35.84
C VAL A 11 3.84 69.05 -36.36
N LEU A 12 4.69 68.44 -35.54
CA LEU A 12 5.91 67.78 -36.01
C LEU A 12 6.04 66.42 -35.31
N ALA A 13 6.03 65.36 -36.13
CA ALA A 13 6.32 64.00 -35.72
C ALA A 13 7.83 63.82 -35.50
N ILE A 14 8.25 63.21 -34.39
CA ILE A 14 9.55 62.55 -34.26
C ILE A 14 9.38 61.23 -33.51
N LEU A 15 10.01 60.22 -34.11
CA LEU A 15 10.08 58.80 -33.79
C LEU A 15 10.66 58.46 -32.40
N ALA A 16 9.98 57.51 -31.76
CA ALA A 16 10.44 56.36 -30.99
C ALA A 16 11.86 56.31 -30.38
N THR A 17 11.91 56.08 -29.06
CA THR A 17 12.78 55.03 -28.48
C THR A 17 12.15 54.53 -27.17
N THR A 18 11.53 53.34 -27.20
CA THR A 18 11.04 52.65 -26.01
C THR A 18 12.19 51.85 -25.40
N PHE A 19 12.65 52.25 -24.22
CA PHE A 19 13.50 51.41 -23.37
C PHE A 19 12.63 50.33 -22.73
N VAL A 20 12.86 49.06 -23.08
CA VAL A 20 12.31 47.92 -22.36
C VAL A 20 13.23 47.67 -21.16
N THR A 21 12.76 48.01 -19.96
CA THR A 21 13.37 47.58 -18.70
C THR A 21 12.97 46.13 -18.45
N THR A 22 13.88 45.20 -18.76
CA THR A 22 13.78 43.81 -18.31
C THR A 22 14.03 43.75 -16.80
N LEU A 23 12.97 43.55 -16.01
CA LEU A 23 13.10 43.06 -14.63
C LEU A 23 13.58 41.60 -14.70
N GLY A 24 14.85 41.37 -14.38
CA GLY A 24 15.35 40.03 -14.12
C GLY A 24 14.80 39.53 -12.79
N LEU A 25 13.82 38.63 -12.84
CA LEU A 25 13.47 37.78 -11.71
C LEU A 25 14.61 36.76 -11.57
N THR A 26 15.55 37.03 -10.68
CA THR A 26 16.47 35.99 -10.21
C THR A 26 15.66 35.03 -9.34
N THR A 27 15.27 33.89 -9.90
CA THR A 27 14.82 32.75 -9.12
C THR A 27 16.04 32.22 -8.35
N GLU A 28 16.19 32.62 -7.09
CA GLU A 28 17.07 31.86 -6.20
C GLU A 28 16.52 30.44 -6.12
N PRO A 29 17.31 29.39 -6.44
CA PRO A 29 16.90 28.04 -6.15
C PRO A 29 16.71 27.96 -4.64
N ALA A 30 15.50 27.59 -4.21
CA ALA A 30 15.23 27.28 -2.81
C ALA A 30 16.22 26.21 -2.37
N LEU A 31 17.23 26.60 -1.59
CA LEU A 31 18.13 25.66 -0.95
C LEU A 31 17.27 24.79 -0.03
N ALA A 32 17.25 23.48 -0.31
CA ALA A 32 16.64 22.50 0.58
C ALA A 32 17.18 22.73 1.99
N GLN A 33 16.28 22.92 2.96
CA GLN A 33 16.67 22.98 4.37
C GLN A 33 17.50 21.72 4.69
N PRO A 34 18.61 21.85 5.45
CA PRO A 34 19.32 20.68 5.94
C PRO A 34 18.32 19.79 6.70
N PRO A 35 18.38 18.45 6.55
CA PRO A 35 17.41 17.56 7.16
C PRO A 35 17.34 17.86 8.65
N GLY A 36 16.18 18.35 9.09
CA GLY A 36 15.94 18.70 10.49
C GLY A 36 16.16 17.47 11.35
N GLN A 37 16.52 17.69 12.63
CA GLN A 37 16.69 16.61 13.60
C GLN A 37 15.42 15.75 13.82
N GLY A 38 14.27 16.14 13.26
CA GLY A 38 13.01 15.40 13.21
C GLY A 38 12.62 14.84 11.83
N SER A 39 13.52 14.86 10.84
CA SER A 39 13.27 14.22 9.53
C SER A 39 13.21 12.70 9.62
N MET A 40 12.49 12.06 8.71
CA MET A 40 12.29 10.61 8.70
C MET A 40 13.60 9.87 8.42
N ASN A 41 14.44 10.37 7.52
CA ASN A 41 15.75 9.77 7.28
C ASN A 41 16.64 9.84 8.53
N ALA A 42 16.62 10.97 9.25
CA ALA A 42 17.38 11.11 10.49
C ALA A 42 16.87 10.18 11.59
N ALA A 43 15.54 9.98 11.68
CA ALA A 43 14.93 9.03 12.58
C ALA A 43 15.39 7.59 12.28
N PHE A 44 15.29 7.15 11.02
CA PHE A 44 15.76 5.81 10.63
C PHE A 44 17.25 5.60 10.92
N ALA A 45 18.10 6.57 10.57
CA ALA A 45 19.54 6.47 10.81
C ALA A 45 19.87 6.39 12.31
N ARG A 46 19.20 7.19 13.14
CA ARG A 46 19.40 7.18 14.60
C ARG A 46 18.91 5.89 15.23
N SER A 47 17.69 5.46 14.92
CA SER A 47 17.12 4.23 15.47
C SER A 47 17.90 2.99 15.06
N ALA A 48 18.41 2.95 13.81
CA ALA A 48 19.32 1.90 13.36
C ALA A 48 20.58 1.82 14.23
N ALA A 49 21.23 2.96 14.49
CA ALA A 49 22.44 3.02 15.30
C ALA A 49 22.19 2.68 16.78
N GLU A 50 21.07 3.12 17.34
CA GLU A 50 20.71 2.84 18.74
C GLU A 50 20.34 1.38 19.00
N SER A 51 19.62 0.75 18.06
CA SER A 51 19.08 -0.60 18.23
C SER A 51 19.94 -1.70 17.61
N ASP A 52 21.02 -1.36 16.89
CA ASP A 52 21.84 -2.31 16.12
C ASP A 52 20.99 -3.06 15.07
N VAL A 53 20.07 -2.34 14.43
CA VAL A 53 19.20 -2.83 13.35
C VAL A 53 19.64 -2.15 12.04
N PRO A 54 19.80 -2.86 10.91
CA PRO A 54 20.15 -2.22 9.65
C PRO A 54 19.12 -1.15 9.24
N ARG A 55 19.58 0.07 8.96
CA ARG A 55 18.70 1.20 8.55
C ARG A 55 17.78 0.81 7.39
N ASP A 56 18.34 0.19 6.37
CA ASP A 56 17.61 -0.18 5.15
C ASP A 56 16.53 -1.23 5.43
N LEU A 57 16.72 -2.08 6.44
CA LEU A 57 15.68 -2.99 6.92
C LEU A 57 14.53 -2.22 7.58
N LEU A 58 14.83 -1.22 8.41
CA LEU A 58 13.79 -0.38 9.03
C LEU A 58 12.98 0.38 7.97
N VAL A 59 13.63 0.92 6.94
CA VAL A 59 12.95 1.59 5.82
C VAL A 59 12.07 0.62 5.06
N ALA A 60 12.58 -0.58 4.73
CA ALA A 60 11.80 -1.60 4.01
C ALA A 60 10.58 -2.07 4.81
N VAL A 61 10.73 -2.29 6.12
CA VAL A 61 9.60 -2.62 7.02
C VAL A 61 8.60 -1.46 7.06
N GLY A 62 9.04 -0.23 7.33
CA GLY A 62 8.13 0.92 7.41
C GLY A 62 7.41 1.22 6.09
N TYR A 63 8.06 0.98 4.95
CA TYR A 63 7.41 1.10 3.65
C TYR A 63 6.40 -0.03 3.43
N GLY A 64 6.76 -1.28 3.69
CA GLY A 64 5.85 -2.43 3.55
C GLY A 64 4.61 -2.35 4.47
N GLU A 65 4.74 -1.70 5.63
CA GLU A 65 3.61 -1.52 6.55
C GLU A 65 2.67 -0.39 6.15
N THR A 66 3.22 0.80 5.85
CA THR A 66 2.40 2.02 5.72
C THR A 66 2.80 2.95 4.57
N HIS A 67 3.65 2.51 3.65
CA HIS A 67 4.27 3.38 2.63
C HIS A 67 4.97 4.59 3.28
N LEU A 68 5.57 4.40 4.46
CA LEU A 68 6.20 5.44 5.26
C LEU A 68 5.24 6.56 5.72
N ASP A 69 3.95 6.26 5.83
CA ASP A 69 2.93 7.19 6.33
C ASP A 69 2.59 6.86 7.80
N GLY A 70 2.64 7.87 8.68
CA GLY A 70 2.25 7.71 10.08
C GLY A 70 0.74 7.70 10.32
N HIS A 71 -0.07 7.86 9.27
CA HIS A 71 -1.53 7.93 9.29
C HIS A 71 -2.08 8.94 10.32
N GLN A 72 -1.35 10.04 10.54
CA GLN A 72 -1.69 11.09 11.53
C GLN A 72 -1.92 10.55 12.96
N GLY A 73 -1.31 9.39 13.27
CA GLY A 73 -1.47 8.68 14.53
C GLY A 73 -2.83 8.01 14.75
N MET A 74 -3.65 7.92 13.70
CA MET A 74 -4.86 7.11 13.71
C MET A 74 -4.51 5.63 13.55
N PRO A 75 -5.28 4.72 14.16
CA PRO A 75 -5.03 3.28 14.04
C PRO A 75 -5.39 2.74 12.66
N SER A 76 -4.66 1.68 12.27
CA SER A 76 -5.08 0.71 11.26
C SER A 76 -6.24 -0.15 11.77
N SER A 77 -6.83 -0.98 10.90
CA SER A 77 -7.88 -1.95 11.32
C SER A 77 -7.39 -2.99 12.35
N ASP A 78 -6.08 -3.26 12.40
CA ASP A 78 -5.46 -4.13 13.40
C ASP A 78 -5.11 -3.37 14.71
N ASN A 79 -5.53 -2.11 14.83
CA ASN A 79 -5.11 -1.18 15.89
C ASN A 79 -3.59 -1.00 15.97
N GLY A 80 -2.94 -0.94 14.79
CA GLY A 80 -1.54 -0.61 14.58
C GLY A 80 -1.34 0.87 14.28
N TYR A 81 -0.21 1.44 14.71
CA TYR A 81 0.03 2.88 14.68
C TYR A 81 1.37 3.27 14.08
N GLY A 82 1.38 4.40 13.38
CA GLY A 82 2.58 5.04 12.83
C GLY A 82 3.30 4.24 11.74
N VAL A 83 4.45 4.74 11.31
CA VAL A 83 5.25 4.22 10.18
C VAL A 83 5.63 2.76 10.32
N MET A 84 5.88 2.30 11.54
CA MET A 84 6.32 0.92 11.83
C MET A 84 5.15 0.01 12.22
N HIS A 85 3.90 0.49 12.18
CA HIS A 85 2.69 -0.25 12.55
C HIS A 85 2.83 -0.98 13.91
N LEU A 86 3.02 -0.19 14.97
CA LEU A 86 3.08 -0.73 16.34
C LEU A 86 1.66 -1.05 16.82
N VAL A 87 1.39 -2.32 17.13
CA VAL A 87 0.05 -2.87 17.36
C VAL A 87 -0.29 -2.96 18.84
N SER A 88 -1.53 -2.61 19.17
CA SER A 88 -2.15 -2.81 20.49
C SER A 88 -3.51 -3.47 20.31
N ASN A 89 -3.59 -4.78 20.43
CA ASN A 89 -4.85 -5.52 20.32
C ASN A 89 -4.83 -6.73 21.28
N PRO A 90 -5.93 -7.49 21.46
CA PRO A 90 -5.97 -8.58 22.44
C PRO A 90 -4.84 -9.63 22.31
N THR A 91 -4.30 -9.80 21.11
CA THR A 91 -3.32 -10.83 20.77
C THR A 91 -1.90 -10.30 20.49
N ARG A 92 -1.74 -9.01 20.16
CA ARG A 92 -0.47 -8.37 19.78
C ARG A 92 -0.31 -7.06 20.54
N HIS A 93 0.84 -6.88 21.18
CA HIS A 93 1.13 -5.75 22.10
C HIS A 93 2.48 -5.10 21.78
N THR A 94 2.82 -4.95 20.49
CA THR A 94 4.12 -4.37 20.09
C THR A 94 4.21 -2.88 20.40
N LEU A 95 3.08 -2.16 20.51
CA LEU A 95 3.04 -0.78 20.96
C LEU A 95 3.45 -0.64 22.43
N GLU A 96 2.88 -1.47 23.30
CA GLU A 96 3.22 -1.52 24.73
C GLU A 96 4.66 -1.99 24.93
N GLN A 97 5.09 -2.99 24.16
CA GLN A 97 6.47 -3.46 24.16
C GLN A 97 7.45 -2.35 23.75
N ALA A 98 7.14 -1.59 22.68
CA ALA A 98 7.94 -0.46 22.25
C ALA A 98 8.04 0.61 23.35
N ALA A 99 6.94 0.93 24.04
CA ALA A 99 6.94 1.88 25.15
C ALA A 99 7.88 1.43 26.28
N GLN A 100 7.82 0.15 26.65
CA GLN A 100 8.69 -0.43 27.67
C GLN A 100 10.17 -0.42 27.27
N LEU A 101 10.48 -0.78 26.02
CA LEU A 101 11.85 -0.90 25.53
C LEU A 101 12.53 0.46 25.33
N THR A 102 11.77 1.49 24.97
CA THR A 102 12.33 2.81 24.61
C THR A 102 12.18 3.85 25.71
N GLY A 103 11.23 3.66 26.64
CA GLY A 103 10.81 4.68 27.61
C GLY A 103 9.93 5.78 27.01
N GLU A 104 9.57 5.70 25.73
CA GLU A 104 8.63 6.63 25.08
C GLU A 104 7.21 6.42 25.60
N SER A 105 6.42 7.49 25.63
CA SER A 105 5.00 7.37 25.94
C SER A 105 4.25 6.68 24.79
N VAL A 106 3.19 5.94 25.13
CA VAL A 106 2.30 5.34 24.13
C VAL A 106 1.77 6.41 23.15
N GLU A 107 1.47 7.61 23.65
CA GLU A 107 0.96 8.70 22.81
C GLU A 107 1.99 9.19 21.79
N ALA A 108 3.25 9.34 22.20
CA ALA A 108 4.35 9.69 21.30
C ALA A 108 4.57 8.59 20.26
N LEU A 109 4.55 7.32 20.66
CA LEU A 109 4.67 6.19 19.74
C LEU A 109 3.53 6.11 18.72
N LYS A 110 2.34 6.61 19.06
CA LYS A 110 1.21 6.69 18.12
C LYS A 110 1.37 7.82 17.12
N LYS A 111 1.78 9.02 17.57
CA LYS A 111 1.65 10.26 16.79
C LYS A 111 2.95 10.81 16.21
N GLU A 112 4.09 10.51 16.84
CA GLU A 112 5.37 11.09 16.48
C GLU A 112 6.20 10.11 15.67
N THR A 113 6.42 10.42 14.39
CA THR A 113 7.19 9.58 13.46
C THR A 113 8.55 9.15 14.02
N PRO A 114 9.39 10.03 14.60
CA PRO A 114 10.66 9.60 15.16
C PRO A 114 10.54 8.61 16.33
N ALA A 115 9.58 8.83 17.23
CA ALA A 115 9.33 7.92 18.36
C ALA A 115 8.84 6.56 17.85
N ASN A 116 7.91 6.54 16.88
CA ASN A 116 7.39 5.33 16.30
C ASN A 116 8.47 4.48 15.60
N ILE A 117 9.34 5.12 14.79
CA ILE A 117 10.48 4.45 14.14
C ILE A 117 11.44 3.86 15.18
N ARG A 118 11.72 4.60 16.25
CA ARG A 118 12.52 4.12 17.38
C ARG A 118 11.88 2.93 18.10
N GLY A 119 10.57 2.98 18.31
CA GLY A 119 9.79 1.88 18.89
C GLY A 119 9.84 0.62 18.03
N GLY A 120 9.62 0.73 16.73
CA GLY A 120 9.72 -0.40 15.79
C GLY A 120 11.11 -1.01 15.74
N ALA A 121 12.16 -0.19 15.73
CA ALA A 121 13.55 -0.66 15.80
C ALA A 121 13.84 -1.41 17.11
N ALA A 122 13.34 -0.91 18.24
CA ALA A 122 13.51 -1.57 19.52
C ALA A 122 12.80 -2.93 19.58
N VAL A 123 11.57 -3.03 19.03
CA VAL A 123 10.83 -4.30 18.94
C VAL A 123 11.56 -5.30 18.04
N LEU A 124 12.00 -4.90 16.85
CA LEU A 124 12.81 -5.75 15.96
C LEU A 124 14.08 -6.24 16.66
N ARG A 125 14.74 -5.35 17.41
CA ARG A 125 15.93 -5.74 18.17
C ARG A 125 15.61 -6.76 19.27
N ALA A 126 14.53 -6.56 20.02
CA ALA A 126 14.10 -7.51 21.05
C ALA A 126 13.75 -8.89 20.45
N LEU A 127 13.12 -8.92 19.27
CA LEU A 127 12.87 -10.17 18.54
C LEU A 127 14.17 -10.84 18.09
N ALA A 128 15.14 -10.07 17.58
CA ALA A 128 16.46 -10.59 17.20
C ALA A 128 17.20 -11.21 18.40
N ASP A 129 17.18 -10.54 19.55
CA ASP A 129 17.76 -11.06 20.79
C ASP A 129 17.04 -12.35 21.25
N GLY A 130 15.70 -12.38 21.17
CA GLY A 130 14.90 -13.57 21.49
C GLY A 130 15.13 -14.76 20.55
N LEU A 131 15.50 -14.50 19.30
CA LEU A 131 15.89 -15.52 18.31
C LEU A 131 17.38 -15.88 18.38
N GLY A 132 18.15 -15.24 19.27
CA GLY A 132 19.55 -15.57 19.51
C GLY A 132 20.53 -15.00 18.48
N LEU A 133 20.16 -13.97 17.71
CA LEU A 133 21.09 -13.31 16.79
C LEU A 133 22.16 -12.56 17.59
N ASP A 134 23.42 -12.89 17.32
CA ASP A 134 24.54 -12.17 17.92
C ASP A 134 24.83 -10.85 17.21
N ARG A 135 25.85 -10.11 17.68
CA ARG A 135 26.24 -8.84 17.06
C ARG A 135 26.65 -9.00 15.59
N ALA A 136 27.37 -10.07 15.26
CA ALA A 136 27.85 -10.30 13.89
C ALA A 136 26.69 -10.66 12.96
N ASP A 137 25.72 -11.44 13.43
CA ASP A 137 24.48 -11.70 12.72
C ASP A 137 23.71 -10.41 12.43
N ARG A 138 23.57 -9.53 13.44
CA ARG A 138 22.82 -8.28 13.28
C ARG A 138 23.41 -7.31 12.25
N GLN A 139 24.70 -7.41 11.93
CA GLN A 139 25.30 -6.62 10.84
C GLN A 139 24.94 -7.14 9.44
N ARG A 140 24.47 -8.38 9.31
CA ARG A 140 24.14 -9.02 8.02
C ARG A 140 22.64 -8.97 7.84
N VAL A 141 22.15 -8.18 6.89
CA VAL A 141 20.69 -8.03 6.72
C VAL A 141 20.02 -9.38 6.52
N GLU A 142 20.68 -10.30 5.83
CA GLU A 142 20.18 -11.62 5.45
C GLU A 142 19.75 -12.45 6.67
N ALA A 143 20.43 -12.27 7.81
CA ALA A 143 20.14 -12.98 9.05
C ALA A 143 18.84 -12.51 9.72
N TRP A 144 18.33 -11.32 9.36
CA TRP A 144 17.13 -10.75 9.97
C TRP A 144 15.83 -11.36 9.46
N TYR A 145 15.85 -12.24 8.46
CA TYR A 145 14.62 -12.76 7.84
C TYR A 145 13.65 -13.38 8.87
N PRO A 146 14.09 -14.26 9.79
CA PRO A 146 13.19 -14.82 10.80
C PRO A 146 12.66 -13.76 11.78
N VAL A 147 13.41 -12.68 12.02
CA VAL A 147 13.00 -11.55 12.86
C VAL A 147 11.88 -10.76 12.18
N VAL A 148 12.02 -10.47 10.90
CA VAL A 148 10.99 -9.79 10.09
C VAL A 148 9.72 -10.64 10.00
N ALA A 149 9.86 -11.94 9.76
CA ALA A 149 8.72 -12.86 9.75
C ALA A 149 7.99 -12.88 11.10
N ALA A 150 8.72 -12.85 12.21
CA ALA A 150 8.13 -12.77 13.55
C ALA A 150 7.46 -11.42 13.83
N TYR A 151 8.00 -10.31 13.30
CA TYR A 151 7.44 -8.96 13.45
C TYR A 151 6.01 -8.85 12.88
N SER A 152 5.72 -9.58 11.80
CA SER A 152 4.38 -9.66 11.19
C SER A 152 3.28 -10.03 12.18
N GLY A 153 3.62 -10.76 13.25
CA GLY A 153 2.67 -11.29 14.23
C GLY A 153 1.68 -12.31 13.65
N ALA A 154 1.92 -12.82 12.44
CA ALA A 154 1.05 -13.80 11.80
C ALA A 154 1.20 -15.19 12.43
N ALA A 155 0.06 -15.84 12.69
CA ALA A 155 0.04 -17.21 13.20
C ALA A 155 0.25 -18.26 12.10
N ASP A 156 -0.16 -17.97 10.86
CA ASP A 156 0.09 -18.82 9.69
C ASP A 156 1.49 -18.51 9.13
N ASP A 157 2.35 -19.53 9.09
CA ASP A 157 3.72 -19.41 8.60
C ASP A 157 3.81 -18.92 7.16
N ARG A 158 2.79 -19.20 6.32
CA ARG A 158 2.76 -18.72 4.93
C ARG A 158 2.55 -17.21 4.86
N VAL A 159 1.77 -16.64 5.80
CA VAL A 159 1.57 -15.19 5.91
C VAL A 159 2.80 -14.51 6.50
N ALA A 160 3.44 -15.13 7.52
CA ALA A 160 4.70 -14.64 8.05
C ALA A 160 5.82 -14.66 6.98
N ARG A 161 5.88 -15.72 6.16
CA ARG A 161 6.77 -15.82 5.00
C ARG A 161 6.47 -14.74 3.96
N LEU A 162 5.20 -14.57 3.58
CA LEU A 162 4.76 -13.53 2.64
C LEU A 162 5.23 -12.14 3.09
N TYR A 163 5.00 -11.79 4.35
CA TYR A 163 5.44 -10.52 4.93
C TYR A 163 6.96 -10.32 4.80
N ALA A 164 7.73 -11.32 5.18
CA ALA A 164 9.20 -11.24 5.11
C ALA A 164 9.71 -11.23 3.65
N ASP A 165 9.13 -12.02 2.76
CA ASP A 165 9.49 -12.02 1.34
C ASP A 165 9.21 -10.63 0.72
N THR A 166 8.10 -9.95 1.04
CA THR A 166 7.83 -8.57 0.60
C THR A 166 8.89 -7.57 1.08
N VAL A 167 9.28 -7.62 2.36
CA VAL A 167 10.33 -6.73 2.90
C VAL A 167 11.67 -6.98 2.19
N TYR A 168 11.99 -8.25 1.90
CA TYR A 168 13.23 -8.60 1.22
C TYR A 168 13.23 -8.29 -0.27
N GLU A 169 12.07 -8.32 -0.92
CA GLU A 169 11.90 -7.82 -2.27
C GLU A 169 12.19 -6.31 -2.34
N LEU A 170 11.65 -5.51 -1.41
CA LEU A 170 11.97 -4.08 -1.31
C LEU A 170 13.47 -3.82 -1.11
N LEU A 171 14.14 -4.64 -0.28
CA LEU A 171 15.60 -4.58 -0.13
C LEU A 171 16.35 -4.94 -1.42
N ALA A 172 15.82 -5.89 -2.19
CA ALA A 172 16.43 -6.37 -3.43
C ALA A 172 16.31 -5.34 -4.55
N THR A 173 15.10 -4.82 -4.77
CA THR A 173 14.77 -3.90 -5.86
C THR A 173 15.11 -2.45 -5.55
N GLY A 174 15.22 -2.12 -4.25
CA GLY A 174 15.32 -0.75 -3.80
C GLY A 174 14.00 0.02 -3.97
N LEU A 175 14.02 1.26 -3.50
CA LEU A 175 12.88 2.17 -3.47
C LEU A 175 13.39 3.61 -3.43
N GLN A 176 12.73 4.50 -4.18
CA GLN A 176 12.80 5.94 -3.94
C GLN A 176 11.37 6.46 -3.85
N THR A 177 11.04 7.06 -2.71
CA THR A 177 9.70 7.63 -2.48
C THR A 177 9.80 8.95 -1.73
N ARG A 178 8.72 9.71 -1.78
CA ARG A 178 8.58 10.92 -0.98
C ARG A 178 7.61 10.66 0.15
N THR A 179 7.96 11.09 1.36
CA THR A 179 7.01 11.15 2.47
C THR A 179 5.89 12.12 2.14
N VAL A 180 4.83 12.09 2.95
CA VAL A 180 3.72 13.05 2.86
C VAL A 180 4.18 14.51 2.94
N ASP A 181 5.29 14.78 3.64
CA ASP A 181 5.90 16.11 3.79
C ASP A 181 6.91 16.44 2.67
N GLY A 182 7.05 15.56 1.67
CA GLY A 182 7.91 15.75 0.50
C GLY A 182 9.37 15.34 0.68
N GLU A 183 9.76 14.83 1.86
CA GLU A 183 11.11 14.33 2.12
C GLU A 183 11.41 13.12 1.24
N LEU A 184 12.53 13.14 0.51
CA LEU A 184 12.96 11.98 -0.28
C LEU A 184 13.56 10.91 0.65
N VAL A 185 12.95 9.74 0.69
CA VAL A 185 13.50 8.55 1.35
C VAL A 185 13.98 7.58 0.27
N SER A 186 15.22 7.16 0.40
CA SER A 186 15.85 6.21 -0.51
C SER A 186 16.26 4.93 0.22
N LEU A 187 16.01 3.81 -0.44
CA LEU A 187 16.46 2.48 -0.13
C LEU A 187 17.21 1.98 -1.38
N PRO A 188 18.55 1.95 -1.37
CA PRO A 188 19.29 1.48 -2.53
C PRO A 188 19.04 -0.01 -2.76
N ALA A 189 18.85 -0.38 -4.03
CA ALA A 189 18.78 -1.78 -4.45
C ALA A 189 20.09 -2.50 -4.11
N ARG A 190 19.99 -3.76 -3.67
CA ARG A 190 21.16 -4.61 -3.43
C ARG A 190 20.84 -6.08 -3.68
N PRO A 191 21.83 -6.89 -4.10
CA PRO A 191 21.70 -8.33 -4.00
C PRO A 191 21.48 -8.72 -2.53
N VAL A 192 20.43 -9.47 -2.25
CA VAL A 192 20.15 -9.99 -0.91
C VAL A 192 19.73 -11.45 -1.04
N GLN A 193 20.35 -12.31 -0.22
CA GLN A 193 19.98 -13.72 -0.10
C GLN A 193 19.45 -13.98 1.31
N PRO A 194 18.13 -13.89 1.54
CA PRO A 194 17.56 -14.07 2.87
C PRO A 194 17.89 -15.44 3.46
N GLN A 195 18.33 -15.45 4.72
CA GLN A 195 18.48 -16.68 5.51
C GLN A 195 17.13 -17.06 6.10
N ARG A 196 16.28 -17.70 5.28
CA ARG A 196 14.90 -18.02 5.64
C ARG A 196 14.79 -19.00 6.80
N GLY A 197 15.80 -19.86 6.98
CA GLY A 197 15.81 -20.83 8.07
C GLY A 197 14.61 -21.78 7.94
N ARG A 198 13.76 -21.85 8.98
CA ARG A 198 12.57 -22.72 8.95
C ARG A 198 11.59 -22.39 7.82
N PHE A 199 11.60 -21.16 7.30
CA PHE A 199 10.69 -20.73 6.23
C PHE A 199 11.07 -21.25 4.84
N ASP A 200 12.26 -21.83 4.64
CA ASP A 200 12.61 -22.49 3.37
C ASP A 200 11.66 -23.64 3.04
N ALA A 201 11.13 -24.31 4.07
CA ALA A 201 10.18 -25.42 3.93
C ALA A 201 8.70 -24.97 3.86
N VAL A 202 8.41 -23.68 4.09
CA VAL A 202 7.05 -23.14 4.07
C VAL A 202 6.72 -22.71 2.65
N PRO A 203 5.66 -23.20 1.97
CA PRO A 203 5.35 -22.76 0.62
C PRO A 203 5.16 -21.25 0.53
N SER A 204 5.71 -20.62 -0.51
CA SER A 204 5.44 -19.21 -0.79
C SER A 204 4.00 -19.07 -1.28
N LEU A 205 3.26 -18.09 -0.75
CA LEU A 205 1.97 -17.75 -1.33
C LEU A 205 2.16 -17.21 -2.75
N ASP A 206 3.28 -16.55 -3.04
CA ASP A 206 3.61 -16.00 -4.37
C ASP A 206 4.07 -17.02 -5.41
N ASP A 207 4.26 -18.28 -5.02
CA ASP A 207 4.61 -19.34 -5.96
C ASP A 207 3.35 -20.02 -6.55
N THR A 208 2.98 -19.58 -7.75
CA THR A 208 1.84 -20.13 -8.50
C THR A 208 2.12 -21.49 -9.14
N SER A 209 3.36 -21.97 -9.10
CA SER A 209 3.78 -23.24 -9.72
C SER A 209 3.61 -24.46 -8.79
N ALA A 210 3.36 -24.22 -7.50
CA ALA A 210 3.60 -25.23 -6.48
C ALA A 210 2.38 -25.97 -5.92
N ASP A 211 1.13 -25.47 -6.03
CA ASP A 211 0.03 -26.15 -5.32
C ASP A 211 -1.38 -25.83 -5.85
N VAL A 212 -2.16 -26.87 -6.21
CA VAL A 212 -3.60 -26.73 -6.53
C VAL A 212 -4.39 -26.35 -5.27
N THR A 213 -3.87 -26.62 -4.07
CA THR A 213 -4.56 -26.32 -2.80
C THR A 213 -4.54 -24.84 -2.42
N THR A 214 -3.68 -24.03 -3.06
CA THR A 214 -3.68 -22.58 -2.89
C THR A 214 -4.57 -21.87 -3.90
N GLN A 215 -5.22 -22.55 -4.86
CA GLN A 215 -6.15 -21.90 -5.78
C GLN A 215 -7.48 -21.55 -5.09
N GLY A 216 -8.00 -20.37 -5.39
CA GLY A 216 -9.28 -19.88 -4.93
C GLY A 216 -10.42 -20.83 -5.27
N LEU A 217 -11.36 -20.96 -4.35
CA LEU A 217 -12.43 -21.96 -4.42
C LEU A 217 -13.61 -21.48 -5.26
N ASP A 218 -13.80 -20.16 -5.36
CA ASP A 218 -14.84 -19.56 -6.19
C ASP A 218 -14.22 -18.83 -7.38
N TYR A 219 -13.34 -17.85 -7.16
CA TYR A 219 -12.65 -17.13 -8.23
C TYR A 219 -11.33 -17.82 -8.62
N PRO A 220 -11.17 -18.35 -9.85
CA PRO A 220 -10.02 -19.19 -10.22
C PRO A 220 -8.66 -18.50 -10.19
N HIS A 221 -8.62 -17.17 -10.30
CA HIS A 221 -7.40 -16.36 -10.27
C HIS A 221 -7.17 -15.71 -8.91
N SER A 222 -7.72 -16.31 -7.84
CA SER A 222 -7.38 -15.94 -6.48
C SER A 222 -6.62 -17.07 -5.79
N ARG A 223 -5.98 -16.75 -4.67
CA ARG A 223 -5.43 -17.73 -3.74
C ARG A 223 -6.45 -18.08 -2.65
N TRP A 224 -6.45 -19.30 -2.15
CA TRP A 224 -7.24 -19.68 -1.00
C TRP A 224 -6.42 -19.61 0.29
N LEU A 225 -6.80 -18.68 1.17
CA LEU A 225 -6.23 -18.57 2.51
C LEU A 225 -7.38 -18.23 3.49
N PRO A 226 -7.96 -19.23 4.17
CA PRO A 226 -9.21 -19.02 4.90
C PRO A 226 -9.04 -18.06 6.07
N ALA A 227 -10.05 -17.20 6.26
CA ALA A 227 -10.27 -16.50 7.51
C ALA A 227 -10.57 -17.51 8.65
N HIS A 228 -10.39 -17.09 9.90
CA HIS A 228 -10.72 -17.94 11.04
C HIS A 228 -12.23 -18.25 11.06
N PRO A 229 -12.66 -19.49 11.36
CA PRO A 229 -14.09 -19.87 11.41
C PRO A 229 -14.98 -19.04 12.35
N ASN A 230 -14.39 -18.36 13.34
CA ASN A 230 -15.11 -17.44 14.24
C ASN A 230 -15.52 -16.12 13.55
N ASN A 231 -14.91 -15.80 12.41
CA ASN A 231 -15.01 -14.50 11.76
C ASN A 231 -16.00 -14.49 10.59
N TYR A 232 -16.70 -15.59 10.34
CA TYR A 232 -17.77 -15.68 9.34
C TYR A 232 -18.82 -16.70 9.79
N ARG A 233 -19.96 -16.72 9.11
CA ARG A 233 -21.00 -17.74 9.30
C ARG A 233 -21.04 -18.64 8.07
N SER A 234 -21.03 -19.96 8.28
CA SER A 234 -21.27 -20.87 7.17
C SER A 234 -22.69 -20.73 6.60
N GLY A 235 -22.80 -20.72 5.28
CA GLY A 235 -24.03 -20.48 4.55
C GLY A 235 -24.50 -19.03 4.56
N ARG A 236 -25.59 -18.80 3.81
CA ARG A 236 -26.23 -17.49 3.64
C ARG A 236 -27.71 -17.54 3.95
N THR A 237 -28.22 -16.44 4.48
CA THR A 237 -29.66 -16.25 4.76
C THR A 237 -30.34 -15.35 3.74
N ALA A 238 -29.61 -14.82 2.75
CA ALA A 238 -30.16 -14.03 1.66
C ALA A 238 -29.39 -14.29 0.36
N ARG A 239 -30.03 -14.00 -0.78
CA ARG A 239 -29.35 -14.01 -2.09
C ARG A 239 -28.26 -12.94 -2.12
N ILE A 240 -27.14 -13.26 -2.75
CA ILE A 240 -26.13 -12.26 -3.09
C ILE A 240 -26.74 -11.34 -4.15
N ASP A 241 -26.66 -10.03 -3.93
CA ASP A 241 -27.08 -9.07 -4.94
C ASP A 241 -26.23 -7.81 -5.01
N ARG A 242 -25.06 -7.82 -4.38
CA ARG A 242 -24.13 -6.68 -4.42
C ARG A 242 -22.70 -7.08 -4.13
N VAL A 243 -21.79 -6.26 -4.64
CA VAL A 243 -20.38 -6.24 -4.27
C VAL A 243 -20.13 -4.97 -3.46
N VAL A 244 -19.43 -5.09 -2.34
CA VAL A 244 -19.03 -3.95 -1.50
C VAL A 244 -17.51 -3.80 -1.58
N ILE A 245 -17.09 -2.60 -1.94
CA ILE A 245 -15.69 -2.20 -2.08
C ILE A 245 -15.24 -1.56 -0.78
N HIS A 246 -14.15 -2.07 -0.25
CA HIS A 246 -13.53 -1.64 1.00
C HIS A 246 -12.08 -1.24 0.80
N VAL A 247 -11.56 -0.43 1.71
CA VAL A 247 -10.12 -0.21 1.90
C VAL A 247 -9.77 -0.63 3.31
N THR A 248 -8.76 -1.49 3.41
CA THR A 248 -8.41 -2.24 4.63
C THR A 248 -7.97 -1.36 5.79
N GLN A 249 -7.42 -0.18 5.52
CA GLN A 249 -6.67 0.64 6.49
C GLN A 249 -5.48 -0.16 7.06
N GLY A 250 -4.69 -0.80 6.19
CA GLY A 250 -3.53 -1.62 6.58
C GLY A 250 -2.82 -2.29 5.39
N SER A 251 -1.75 -3.03 5.68
CA SER A 251 -0.98 -3.80 4.68
C SER A 251 -1.70 -5.10 4.30
N TYR A 252 -1.31 -5.70 3.17
CA TYR A 252 -1.90 -6.92 2.64
C TYR A 252 -1.70 -8.08 3.61
N ALA A 253 -0.45 -8.36 4.01
CA ALA A 253 -0.13 -9.41 4.96
C ALA A 253 -0.76 -9.17 6.34
N GLY A 254 -0.81 -7.90 6.80
CA GLY A 254 -1.50 -7.52 8.04
C GLY A 254 -3.00 -7.82 7.98
N THR A 255 -3.65 -7.55 6.85
CA THR A 255 -5.07 -7.84 6.63
C THR A 255 -5.35 -9.34 6.66
N LEU A 256 -4.53 -10.15 5.98
CA LEU A 256 -4.66 -11.60 5.99
C LEU A 256 -4.51 -12.16 7.42
N SER A 257 -3.48 -11.69 8.15
CA SER A 257 -3.24 -12.06 9.55
C SER A 257 -4.43 -11.69 10.45
N TRP A 258 -4.98 -10.49 10.30
CA TRP A 258 -6.12 -10.02 11.09
C TRP A 258 -7.40 -10.85 10.88
N PHE A 259 -7.69 -11.24 9.64
CA PHE A 259 -8.83 -12.10 9.35
C PHE A 259 -8.63 -13.56 9.81
N GLN A 260 -7.38 -13.99 10.03
CA GLN A 260 -7.06 -15.26 10.69
C GLN A 260 -7.07 -15.20 12.22
N ASN A 261 -7.16 -14.01 12.82
CA ASN A 261 -7.27 -13.85 14.27
C ASN A 261 -8.67 -14.24 14.76
N PRO A 262 -8.82 -15.26 15.64
CA PRO A 262 -10.12 -15.69 16.15
C PRO A 262 -10.90 -14.62 16.93
N SER A 263 -10.23 -13.54 17.34
CA SER A 263 -10.81 -12.43 18.10
C SER A 263 -11.15 -11.19 17.25
N SER A 264 -10.86 -11.19 15.94
CA SER A 264 -11.15 -10.00 15.12
C SER A 264 -12.64 -9.77 14.93
N GLY A 265 -13.43 -10.85 14.84
CA GLY A 265 -14.88 -10.76 14.65
C GLY A 265 -15.29 -10.18 13.28
N VAL A 266 -14.34 -10.05 12.35
CA VAL A 266 -14.52 -9.48 11.02
C VAL A 266 -13.78 -10.31 9.96
N SER A 267 -14.29 -10.33 8.74
CA SER A 267 -13.68 -10.99 7.59
C SER A 267 -14.23 -10.43 6.30
N THR A 268 -13.55 -10.69 5.18
CA THR A 268 -14.01 -10.39 3.83
C THR A 268 -13.99 -11.63 2.94
N HIS A 269 -14.58 -11.54 1.74
CA HIS A 269 -14.50 -12.64 0.78
C HIS A 269 -13.16 -12.61 0.03
N TYR A 270 -12.71 -11.42 -0.40
CA TYR A 270 -11.46 -11.25 -1.16
C TYR A 270 -10.64 -10.07 -0.64
N VAL A 271 -9.31 -10.20 -0.68
CA VAL A 271 -8.32 -9.14 -0.38
C VAL A 271 -7.43 -8.94 -1.60
N ILE A 272 -7.15 -7.69 -1.97
CA ILE A 272 -6.34 -7.33 -3.14
C ILE A 272 -5.08 -6.57 -2.71
N ARG A 273 -3.92 -7.07 -3.16
CA ARG A 273 -2.61 -6.46 -2.92
C ARG A 273 -2.41 -5.26 -3.85
N SER A 274 -1.89 -4.18 -3.30
CA SER A 274 -1.67 -2.91 -3.99
C SER A 274 -0.58 -3.00 -5.05
N ALA A 275 0.54 -3.63 -4.73
CA ALA A 275 1.72 -3.60 -5.59
C ALA A 275 1.48 -4.23 -6.99
N ASP A 276 0.72 -5.31 -7.06
CA ASP A 276 0.58 -6.14 -8.26
C ASP A 276 -0.84 -6.63 -8.56
N GLY A 277 -1.80 -6.35 -7.69
CA GLY A 277 -3.19 -6.80 -7.86
C GLY A 277 -3.44 -8.26 -7.46
N GLU A 278 -2.53 -8.92 -6.75
CA GLU A 278 -2.74 -10.29 -6.28
C GLU A 278 -4.02 -10.42 -5.43
N ILE A 279 -4.82 -11.47 -5.66
CA ILE A 279 -6.13 -11.64 -5.03
C ILE A 279 -6.09 -12.85 -4.10
N THR A 280 -6.38 -12.67 -2.82
CA THR A 280 -6.59 -13.77 -1.87
C THR A 280 -8.05 -13.86 -1.49
N GLN A 281 -8.67 -15.02 -1.72
CA GLN A 281 -9.98 -15.39 -1.21
C GLN A 281 -9.86 -15.96 0.20
N MET A 282 -10.65 -15.41 1.14
CA MET A 282 -10.62 -15.78 2.56
C MET A 282 -11.92 -16.39 3.07
N VAL A 283 -13.05 -16.08 2.45
CA VAL A 283 -14.36 -16.68 2.75
C VAL A 283 -15.00 -17.10 1.44
N ARG A 284 -15.62 -18.27 1.41
CA ARG A 284 -16.35 -18.75 0.24
C ARG A 284 -17.53 -17.84 -0.07
N ASP A 285 -17.85 -17.66 -1.35
CA ASP A 285 -19.03 -16.89 -1.77
C ASP A 285 -20.32 -17.43 -1.13
N ALA A 286 -20.38 -18.75 -0.91
CA ALA A 286 -21.52 -19.45 -0.31
C ALA A 286 -21.69 -19.17 1.20
N ASP A 287 -20.66 -18.68 1.88
CA ASP A 287 -20.68 -18.33 3.29
C ASP A 287 -20.92 -16.82 3.48
N THR A 288 -21.14 -16.40 4.72
CA THR A 288 -21.41 -15.00 5.07
C THR A 288 -20.21 -14.41 5.83
N ALA A 289 -19.34 -13.71 5.12
CA ALA A 289 -18.25 -12.92 5.73
C ALA A 289 -18.81 -11.75 6.57
N TYR A 290 -18.02 -11.26 7.52
CA TYR A 290 -18.40 -10.19 8.45
C TYR A 290 -17.69 -8.88 8.08
N HIS A 291 -18.15 -8.20 7.02
CA HIS A 291 -17.49 -7.00 6.47
C HIS A 291 -18.36 -5.73 6.49
N VAL A 292 -19.69 -5.83 6.53
CA VAL A 292 -20.62 -4.73 6.27
C VAL A 292 -21.96 -4.86 7.01
N ARG A 293 -21.91 -5.23 8.30
CA ARG A 293 -23.06 -5.22 9.22
C ARG A 293 -24.30 -5.96 8.65
N SER A 294 -25.44 -5.26 8.52
CA SER A 294 -26.72 -5.83 8.08
C SER A 294 -26.71 -6.33 6.62
N TYR A 295 -25.72 -5.93 5.83
CA TYR A 295 -25.60 -6.32 4.43
C TYR A 295 -24.78 -7.61 4.24
N ASN A 296 -24.05 -8.07 5.27
CA ASN A 296 -23.26 -9.31 5.25
C ASN A 296 -23.99 -10.47 4.54
N PRO A 297 -25.27 -10.81 4.85
CA PRO A 297 -25.91 -11.98 4.26
C PRO A 297 -26.26 -11.86 2.78
N ARG A 298 -26.10 -10.68 2.16
CA ARG A 298 -26.51 -10.35 0.78
C ARG A 298 -25.42 -9.71 -0.07
N SER A 299 -24.20 -9.54 0.47
CA SER A 299 -23.08 -8.90 -0.23
C SER A 299 -21.85 -9.78 -0.30
N LEU A 300 -21.04 -9.60 -1.33
CA LEU A 300 -19.65 -10.05 -1.38
C LEU A 300 -18.74 -8.83 -1.09
N GLY A 301 -17.72 -9.04 -0.26
CA GLY A 301 -16.79 -7.99 0.18
C GLY A 301 -15.45 -8.14 -0.50
N ILE A 302 -14.89 -7.01 -0.97
CA ILE A 302 -13.54 -6.94 -1.54
C ILE A 302 -12.78 -5.85 -0.78
N GLU A 303 -11.74 -6.27 -0.07
CA GLU A 303 -10.82 -5.42 0.67
C GLU A 303 -9.61 -5.06 -0.20
N HIS A 304 -9.26 -3.78 -0.23
CA HIS A 304 -8.09 -3.28 -0.95
C HIS A 304 -7.03 -2.86 0.06
N GLU A 305 -5.82 -3.39 -0.08
CA GLU A 305 -4.67 -2.98 0.73
C GLU A 305 -4.49 -1.45 0.69
N GLY A 306 -4.23 -0.84 1.84
CA GLY A 306 -3.80 0.56 1.94
C GLY A 306 -4.67 1.43 2.83
N PHE A 307 -4.51 2.75 2.67
CA PHE A 307 -5.11 3.77 3.52
C PHE A 307 -5.93 4.79 2.72
N VAL A 308 -7.14 5.09 3.19
CA VAL A 308 -8.13 5.93 2.48
C VAL A 308 -7.67 7.36 2.19
N ASN A 309 -6.67 7.85 2.93
CA ASN A 309 -6.12 9.21 2.82
C ASN A 309 -4.82 9.28 2.01
N ASN A 310 -4.34 8.15 1.46
CA ASN A 310 -3.09 8.09 0.72
C ASN A 310 -3.32 7.47 -0.67
N PRO A 311 -3.33 8.29 -1.75
CA PRO A 311 -3.64 7.81 -3.08
C PRO A 311 -2.58 6.89 -3.70
N SER A 312 -1.36 6.82 -3.12
CA SER A 312 -0.30 5.94 -3.64
C SER A 312 -0.64 4.45 -3.56
N TRP A 313 -1.62 4.08 -2.72
CA TRP A 313 -2.10 2.71 -2.60
C TRP A 313 -3.04 2.29 -3.73
N PHE A 314 -3.68 3.22 -4.44
CA PHE A 314 -4.65 2.88 -5.47
C PHE A 314 -3.98 2.74 -6.84
N THR A 315 -3.20 1.67 -6.99
CA THR A 315 -2.45 1.38 -8.22
C THR A 315 -3.35 0.91 -9.36
N ASP A 316 -2.86 1.02 -10.59
CA ASP A 316 -3.55 0.50 -11.77
C ASP A 316 -3.76 -1.02 -11.69
N SER A 317 -2.75 -1.75 -11.23
CA SER A 317 -2.80 -3.21 -11.04
C SER A 317 -3.93 -3.60 -10.09
N MET A 318 -4.05 -2.92 -8.94
CA MET A 318 -5.14 -3.14 -7.99
C MET A 318 -6.51 -2.89 -8.63
N TYR A 319 -6.70 -1.75 -9.31
CA TYR A 319 -7.96 -1.41 -9.96
C TYR A 319 -8.36 -2.45 -11.01
N ARG A 320 -7.42 -2.89 -11.84
CA ARG A 320 -7.66 -3.88 -12.89
C ARG A 320 -8.03 -5.25 -12.33
N ALA A 321 -7.27 -5.75 -11.35
CA ALA A 321 -7.54 -7.02 -10.70
C ALA A 321 -8.91 -7.00 -10.00
N SER A 322 -9.19 -5.95 -9.25
CA SER A 322 -10.47 -5.75 -8.58
C SER A 322 -11.65 -5.66 -9.54
N ALA A 323 -11.49 -4.95 -10.66
CA ALA A 323 -12.54 -4.82 -11.65
C ALA A 323 -12.83 -6.15 -12.38
N ALA A 324 -11.78 -6.94 -12.65
CA ALA A 324 -11.92 -8.28 -13.22
C ALA A 324 -12.66 -9.23 -12.26
N LEU A 325 -12.29 -9.23 -10.98
CA LEU A 325 -12.98 -9.97 -9.93
C LEU A 325 -14.45 -9.53 -9.81
N THR A 326 -14.71 -8.23 -9.66
CA THR A 326 -16.08 -7.70 -9.54
C THR A 326 -16.93 -8.05 -10.75
N ARG A 327 -16.39 -7.97 -11.96
CA ARG A 327 -17.09 -8.42 -13.17
C ARG A 327 -17.46 -9.91 -13.08
N TRP A 328 -16.51 -10.76 -12.71
CA TRP A 328 -16.74 -12.19 -12.55
C TRP A 328 -17.81 -12.49 -11.49
N LEU A 329 -17.75 -11.83 -10.32
CA LEU A 329 -18.75 -11.99 -9.26
C LEU A 329 -20.14 -11.53 -9.73
N CYS A 330 -20.20 -10.41 -10.46
CA CYS A 330 -21.44 -9.91 -11.04
C CYS A 330 -22.04 -10.89 -12.05
N ASP A 331 -21.23 -11.46 -12.93
CA ASP A 331 -21.69 -12.45 -13.92
C ASP A 331 -22.15 -13.75 -13.25
N ARG A 332 -21.39 -14.25 -12.27
CA ARG A 332 -21.70 -15.49 -11.56
C ARG A 332 -22.99 -15.40 -10.73
N HIS A 333 -23.20 -14.27 -10.06
CA HIS A 333 -24.32 -14.09 -9.12
C HIS A 333 -25.49 -13.28 -9.70
N GLY A 334 -25.43 -12.91 -10.98
CA GLY A 334 -26.49 -12.15 -11.66
C GLY A 334 -26.66 -10.72 -11.12
N ILE A 335 -25.58 -10.09 -10.66
CA ILE A 335 -25.59 -8.73 -10.11
C ILE A 335 -25.42 -7.72 -11.26
N PRO A 336 -26.31 -6.73 -11.43
CA PRO A 336 -26.11 -5.68 -12.43
C PRO A 336 -24.84 -4.87 -12.14
N LYS A 337 -24.00 -4.63 -13.17
CA LYS A 337 -22.72 -3.92 -13.06
C LYS A 337 -22.89 -2.39 -12.98
N THR A 338 -23.68 -1.92 -12.01
CA THR A 338 -23.97 -0.50 -11.82
C THR A 338 -23.65 -0.07 -10.39
N ARG A 339 -23.50 1.24 -10.16
CA ARG A 339 -23.24 1.81 -8.83
C ARG A 339 -24.37 1.61 -7.82
N GLN A 340 -25.53 1.10 -8.26
CA GLN A 340 -26.59 0.67 -7.35
C GLN A 340 -26.26 -0.65 -6.64
N PHE A 341 -25.48 -1.53 -7.27
CA PHE A 341 -25.18 -2.88 -6.76
C PHE A 341 -23.69 -3.14 -6.53
N ILE A 342 -22.82 -2.29 -7.09
CA ILE A 342 -21.40 -2.23 -6.71
C ILE A 342 -21.27 -0.95 -5.89
N VAL A 343 -21.10 -1.08 -4.58
CA VAL A 343 -21.17 0.03 -3.62
C VAL A 343 -19.89 0.15 -2.78
N GLY A 344 -19.57 1.33 -2.30
CA GLY A 344 -18.57 1.54 -1.26
C GLY A 344 -19.12 1.16 0.11
N HIS A 345 -18.23 0.83 1.04
CA HIS A 345 -18.63 0.52 2.41
C HIS A 345 -19.34 1.70 3.10
N ASN A 346 -18.88 2.92 2.85
CA ASN A 346 -19.49 4.18 3.29
C ASN A 346 -20.88 4.48 2.68
N GLU A 347 -21.27 3.80 1.60
CA GLU A 347 -22.58 3.99 0.95
C GLU A 347 -23.65 3.05 1.51
N VAL A 348 -23.25 2.06 2.33
CA VAL A 348 -24.21 1.12 2.93
C VAL A 348 -24.92 1.76 4.12
N PRO A 349 -26.26 1.78 4.15
CA PRO A 349 -27.02 2.36 5.26
C PRO A 349 -26.70 1.73 6.62
N GLY A 350 -26.60 2.57 7.66
CA GLY A 350 -26.32 2.13 9.02
C GLY A 350 -24.85 1.83 9.28
N ASN A 351 -23.96 2.35 8.44
CA ASN A 351 -22.52 2.27 8.60
C ASN A 351 -21.91 3.63 8.96
N ASP A 352 -20.81 3.61 9.71
CA ASP A 352 -20.04 4.76 10.19
C ASP A 352 -18.63 4.84 9.58
N HIS A 353 -18.32 3.93 8.66
CA HIS A 353 -17.03 3.87 8.00
C HIS A 353 -16.92 4.86 6.82
N THR A 354 -15.68 5.24 6.53
CA THR A 354 -15.34 6.22 5.48
C THR A 354 -14.75 5.57 4.22
N ASP A 355 -14.41 4.28 4.25
CA ASP A 355 -13.84 3.54 3.12
C ASP A 355 -14.89 3.29 2.01
N PRO A 356 -14.48 3.25 0.73
CA PRO A 356 -13.12 3.25 0.20
C PRO A 356 -12.43 4.63 0.13
N GLY A 357 -13.08 5.68 0.66
CA GLY A 357 -12.46 6.99 0.82
C GLY A 357 -12.51 7.89 -0.42
N PRO A 358 -12.06 9.15 -0.28
CA PRO A 358 -12.17 10.16 -1.34
C PRO A 358 -11.23 9.92 -2.52
N HIS A 359 -10.19 9.11 -2.35
CA HIS A 359 -9.19 8.81 -3.38
C HIS A 359 -9.55 7.60 -4.24
N TRP A 360 -10.62 6.86 -3.90
CA TRP A 360 -11.13 5.79 -4.74
C TRP A 360 -11.82 6.35 -5.99
N ASN A 361 -11.23 6.11 -7.15
CA ASN A 361 -11.71 6.61 -8.43
C ASN A 361 -12.82 5.72 -8.99
N TRP A 362 -14.06 5.97 -8.55
CA TRP A 362 -15.23 5.24 -9.01
C TRP A 362 -15.45 5.28 -10.53
N ALA A 363 -15.14 6.41 -11.18
CA ALA A 363 -15.33 6.53 -12.63
C ALA A 363 -14.39 5.58 -13.38
N TYR A 364 -13.11 5.56 -12.99
CA TYR A 364 -12.12 4.64 -13.54
C TYR A 364 -12.48 3.18 -13.25
N TYR A 365 -12.82 2.88 -12.00
CA TYR A 365 -13.19 1.52 -11.59
C TYR A 365 -14.39 0.98 -12.38
N MET A 366 -15.45 1.77 -12.51
CA MET A 366 -16.65 1.35 -13.24
C MET A 366 -16.42 1.25 -14.75
N GLN A 367 -15.50 2.04 -15.31
CA GLN A 367 -15.06 1.88 -16.70
C GLN A 367 -14.40 0.50 -16.89
N LEU A 368 -13.49 0.10 -15.99
CA LEU A 368 -12.84 -1.21 -16.06
C LEU A 368 -13.82 -2.38 -15.87
N VAL A 369 -14.77 -2.25 -14.94
CA VAL A 369 -15.80 -3.28 -14.69
C VAL A 369 -16.66 -3.49 -15.94
N ASN A 370 -17.12 -2.40 -16.58
CA ASN A 370 -18.03 -2.45 -17.73
C ASN A 370 -17.34 -2.67 -19.08
N GLY A 371 -16.06 -2.29 -19.21
CA GLY A 371 -15.30 -2.38 -20.47
C GLY A 371 -14.95 -3.80 -20.92
N GLY A 372 -15.28 -4.83 -20.14
CA GLY A 372 -14.93 -6.23 -20.39
C GLY A 372 -15.75 -6.96 -21.46
N GLY A 373 -15.98 -6.34 -22.63
CA GLY A 373 -16.34 -7.10 -23.82
C GLY A 373 -15.14 -7.98 -24.22
N SER A 374 -15.33 -9.30 -24.19
CA SER A 374 -14.32 -10.36 -24.43
C SER A 374 -13.05 -10.24 -23.58
N ALA A 375 -13.14 -10.70 -22.31
CA ALA A 375 -11.96 -11.12 -21.58
C ALA A 375 -11.42 -12.42 -22.22
N GLN A 376 -10.47 -12.28 -23.14
CA GLN A 376 -9.37 -13.24 -23.17
C GLN A 376 -8.67 -13.11 -21.81
N VAL A 377 -8.42 -14.26 -21.19
CA VAL A 377 -7.63 -14.37 -19.97
C VAL A 377 -6.27 -13.74 -20.28
N PHE A 378 -5.86 -12.70 -19.55
CA PHE A 378 -4.49 -12.21 -19.61
C PHE A 378 -3.60 -13.26 -18.94
N THR A 379 -3.22 -14.27 -19.73
CA THR A 379 -2.03 -15.10 -19.46
C THR A 379 -0.76 -14.43 -19.96
N GLY A 380 -0.85 -13.19 -20.46
CA GLY A 380 0.29 -12.40 -20.90
C GLY A 380 1.15 -11.96 -19.73
N SER A 381 2.46 -12.00 -19.91
CA SER A 381 3.41 -11.45 -18.93
C SER A 381 3.19 -9.94 -18.74
N SER A 382 3.95 -9.32 -17.83
CA SER A 382 4.01 -7.86 -17.68
C SER A 382 4.38 -7.09 -18.97
N ALA A 383 4.68 -7.79 -20.06
CA ALA A 383 4.98 -7.25 -21.37
C ALA A 383 3.85 -7.42 -22.41
N ASP A 384 2.67 -7.94 -22.09
CA ASP A 384 1.53 -8.02 -23.03
C ASP A 384 0.69 -6.74 -22.99
N PHE A 385 1.06 -5.74 -23.79
CA PHE A 385 0.42 -4.42 -23.85
C PHE A 385 -0.84 -4.41 -24.74
N ASN A 386 -0.94 -5.31 -25.72
CA ASN A 386 -2.08 -5.36 -26.64
C ASN A 386 -3.18 -6.36 -26.21
N GLY A 387 -2.88 -7.24 -25.25
CA GLY A 387 -3.80 -8.24 -24.71
C GLY A 387 -4.07 -9.41 -25.65
N ASP A 388 -3.15 -9.74 -26.56
CA ASP A 388 -3.25 -10.87 -27.47
C ASP A 388 -2.74 -12.19 -26.85
N GLY A 389 -2.22 -12.13 -25.62
CA GLY A 389 -1.70 -13.27 -24.88
C GLY A 389 -0.26 -13.63 -25.24
N ARG A 390 0.49 -12.75 -25.93
CA ARG A 390 1.93 -12.88 -26.22
C ARG A 390 2.72 -11.78 -25.51
N ASP A 391 4.00 -12.03 -25.29
CA ASP A 391 4.90 -11.00 -24.79
C ASP A 391 5.22 -10.01 -25.92
N ASP A 392 4.92 -8.72 -25.70
CA ASP A 392 5.37 -7.67 -26.60
C ASP A 392 6.81 -7.25 -26.28
N VAL A 393 7.56 -6.84 -27.30
CA VAL A 393 8.94 -6.37 -27.10
C VAL A 393 8.93 -4.86 -26.89
N VAL A 394 9.35 -4.42 -25.70
CA VAL A 394 9.57 -3.01 -25.39
C VAL A 394 11.02 -2.64 -25.69
N THR A 395 11.22 -1.67 -26.60
CA THR A 395 12.53 -1.10 -26.90
C THR A 395 12.62 0.31 -26.39
N PHE A 396 13.62 0.57 -25.56
CA PHE A 396 14.00 1.90 -25.10
C PHE A 396 15.09 2.45 -26.02
N THR A 397 14.87 3.64 -26.57
CA THR A 397 15.93 4.33 -27.29
C THR A 397 16.74 5.21 -26.36
N GLN A 398 18.06 5.19 -26.50
CA GLN A 398 18.96 6.09 -25.76
C GLN A 398 19.20 7.40 -26.54
N ASN A 399 18.17 7.92 -27.20
CA ASN A 399 18.24 9.22 -27.88
C ASN A 399 17.80 10.35 -26.91
N ASN A 400 17.93 11.60 -27.33
CA ASN A 400 17.54 12.76 -26.49
C ASN A 400 16.03 12.84 -26.17
N LEU A 401 15.20 12.02 -26.81
CA LEU A 401 13.76 11.98 -26.61
C LEU A 401 13.33 10.82 -25.70
N ALA A 402 14.21 9.85 -25.43
CA ALA A 402 13.93 8.65 -24.65
C ALA A 402 12.68 7.91 -25.14
N ASP A 403 12.52 7.77 -26.46
CA ASP A 403 11.35 7.14 -27.06
C ASP A 403 11.24 5.66 -26.62
N VAL A 404 10.00 5.23 -26.36
CA VAL A 404 9.64 3.84 -26.07
C VAL A 404 8.82 3.29 -27.22
N TYR A 405 9.25 2.18 -27.79
CA TYR A 405 8.53 1.47 -28.84
C TYR A 405 8.06 0.12 -28.32
N VAL A 406 6.80 -0.22 -28.60
CA VAL A 406 6.23 -1.53 -28.31
C VAL A 406 6.00 -2.25 -29.64
N ALA A 407 6.65 -3.40 -29.82
CA ALA A 407 6.41 -4.27 -30.95
C ALA A 407 5.37 -5.31 -30.55
N LEU A 408 4.21 -5.22 -31.22
CA LEU A 408 3.04 -6.08 -31.06
C LEU A 408 3.18 -7.42 -31.78
#